data_AF-A0A285QZL9-F1
#
_entry.id   AF-A0A285QZL9-F1
#
_cell.length_a   1.000
_cell.length_b   1.000
_cell.length_c   1.000
_cell.angle_alpha   90.00
_cell.angle_beta   90.00
_cell.angle_gamma   90.00
#
_symmetry.space_group_name_H-M   'P 1'
#
loop_
_entity.id
_entity.type
_entity.pdbx_description
1 polymer ?
#
loop_
_entity_poly.entity_id
_entity_poly.type
_entity_poly.pdbx_seq_one_letter_code
_entity_poly.pdbx_strand_id
1 'polypeptide(L)'
;MDSEIEAMVEAVRAARTKLLEDALPKARTRGSDVPPNDEAALLGALAELVGTAAELVDVIHMRMTRPVGRNTYYLATGRLRHEARNLADGARKVAVEVEPEPAGPAKAP
;
A
#
# COMPACT_ATOMS: atom_id res chain seq x y z
N MET A 1 2.75 29.00 -8.81
CA MET A 1 3.05 27.56 -8.78
C MET A 1 2.19 26.93 -9.89
N ASP A 2 2.64 25.88 -10.56
CA ASP A 2 1.81 25.17 -11.55
C ASP A 2 0.57 24.61 -10.83
N SER A 3 -0.63 24.94 -11.32
CA SER A 3 -1.91 24.57 -10.70
C SER A 3 -2.09 23.06 -10.59
N GLU A 4 -1.47 22.29 -11.48
CA GLU A 4 -1.47 20.82 -11.39
C GLU A 4 -0.63 20.33 -10.21
N ILE A 5 0.56 20.92 -10.00
CA ILE A 5 1.45 20.55 -8.89
C ILE A 5 0.81 20.92 -7.55
N GLU A 6 0.13 22.06 -7.48
CA GLU A 6 -0.59 22.50 -6.29
C GLU A 6 -1.72 21.53 -5.93
N ALA A 7 -2.51 21.08 -6.91
CA ALA A 7 -3.54 20.06 -6.71
C ALA A 7 -2.96 18.73 -6.21
N MET A 8 -1.81 18.29 -6.74
CA MET A 8 -1.13 17.07 -6.27
C MET A 8 -0.69 17.18 -4.81
N VAL A 9 -0.11 18.33 -4.42
CA VAL A 9 0.33 18.58 -3.04
C VAL A 9 -0.87 18.58 -2.08
N GLU A 10 -1.97 19.23 -2.46
CA GLU A 10 -3.19 19.27 -1.65
C GLU A 10 -3.83 17.89 -1.51
N ALA A 11 -3.84 17.07 -2.56
CA ALA A 11 -4.32 15.69 -2.48
C ALA A 11 -3.51 14.86 -1.47
N VAL A 12 -2.17 14.99 -1.47
CA VAL A 12 -1.30 14.31 -0.50
C VAL A 12 -1.55 14.80 0.93
N ARG A 13 -1.72 16.12 1.12
CA ARG A 13 -2.05 16.70 2.43
C ARG A 13 -3.39 16.18 2.96
N ALA A 14 -4.42 16.18 2.12
CA ALA A 14 -5.74 15.67 2.50
C ALA A 14 -5.71 14.18 2.87
N ALA A 15 -4.99 13.36 2.10
CA ALA A 15 -4.80 11.94 2.42
C ALA A 15 -4.09 11.75 3.78
N ARG A 16 -3.05 12.53 4.05
CA ARG A 16 -2.35 12.52 5.36
C ARG A 16 -3.29 12.90 6.49
N THR A 17 -4.08 13.95 6.34
CA THR A 17 -5.03 14.40 7.36
C THR A 17 -6.03 13.30 7.70
N LYS A 18 -6.69 12.71 6.69
CA LYS A 18 -7.62 11.59 6.91
C LYS A 18 -6.97 10.40 7.64
N LEU A 19 -5.74 10.05 7.27
CA LEU A 19 -5.03 8.95 7.92
C LEU A 19 -4.72 9.24 9.40
N LEU A 20 -4.31 10.47 9.71
CA LEU A 20 -3.98 10.89 11.07
C LEU A 20 -5.20 11.06 11.97
N GLU A 21 -6.31 11.57 11.43
CA GLU A 21 -7.50 11.93 12.20
C GLU A 21 -8.48 10.75 12.32
N ASP A 22 -8.60 9.90 11.30
CA ASP A 22 -9.60 8.83 11.29
C ASP A 22 -9.01 7.45 11.58
N ALA A 23 -7.94 7.08 10.85
CA ALA A 23 -7.45 5.70 10.83
C ALA A 23 -6.51 5.39 12.01
N LEU A 24 -5.50 6.22 12.24
CA LEU A 24 -4.50 5.97 13.29
C LEU A 24 -5.07 5.98 14.73
N PRO A 25 -6.01 6.87 15.10
CA PRO A 25 -6.57 6.84 16.45
C PRO A 25 -7.33 5.54 16.72
N LYS A 26 -8.07 5.02 15.73
CA LYS A 26 -8.77 3.73 15.85
C LYS A 26 -7.80 2.57 15.96
N ALA A 27 -6.73 2.55 15.16
CA ALA A 27 -5.71 1.51 15.18
C ALA A 27 -4.93 1.45 16.52
N ARG A 28 -4.62 2.61 17.14
CA ARG A 28 -3.88 2.67 18.41
C ARG A 28 -4.64 2.14 19.63
N THR A 29 -5.97 2.04 19.54
CA THR A 29 -6.82 1.61 20.66
C THR A 29 -7.04 0.10 20.74
N ARG A 30 -6.65 -0.67 19.71
CA ARG A 30 -6.86 -2.12 19.66
C ARG A 30 -5.52 -2.86 19.58
N GLY A 31 -5.13 -3.49 20.68
CA GLY A 31 -4.03 -4.46 20.74
C GLY A 31 -4.54 -5.89 20.57
N SER A 32 -5.49 -6.10 19.66
CA SER A 32 -6.08 -7.42 19.38
C SER A 32 -5.44 -7.98 18.12
N ASP A 33 -5.24 -9.29 18.08
CA ASP A 33 -4.84 -9.97 16.86
C ASP A 33 -5.85 -9.68 15.74
N VAL A 34 -5.34 -9.37 14.55
CA VAL A 34 -6.16 -9.13 13.38
C VAL A 34 -6.50 -10.48 12.77
N PRO A 35 -7.80 -10.80 12.51
CA PRO A 35 -8.15 -12.03 11.82
C PRO A 35 -7.43 -12.13 10.47
N PRO A 36 -6.97 -13.32 10.04
CA PRO A 36 -6.19 -13.48 8.81
C PRO A 36 -6.83 -12.84 7.56
N ASN A 37 -8.16 -12.93 7.41
CA ASN A 37 -8.87 -12.28 6.30
C ASN A 37 -8.76 -10.75 6.34
N ASP A 38 -8.89 -10.16 7.52
CA ASP A 38 -8.75 -8.72 7.72
C ASP A 38 -7.30 -8.28 7.54
N GLU A 39 -6.33 -9.11 7.95
CA GLU A 39 -4.90 -8.87 7.74
C GLU A 39 -4.55 -8.89 6.25
N ALA A 40 -5.02 -9.89 5.50
CA ALA A 40 -4.82 -9.95 4.04
C ALA A 40 -5.44 -8.73 3.34
N ALA A 41 -6.64 -8.31 3.75
CA ALA A 41 -7.29 -7.11 3.22
C ALA A 41 -6.50 -5.82 3.53
N LEU A 42 -5.99 -5.69 4.75
CA LEU A 42 -5.16 -4.55 5.15
C LEU A 42 -3.84 -4.49 4.37
N LEU A 43 -3.15 -5.64 4.23
CA LEU A 43 -1.92 -5.74 3.45
C LEU A 43 -2.17 -5.38 1.98
N GLY A 44 -3.29 -5.84 1.40
CA GLY A 44 -3.70 -5.47 0.05
C GLY A 44 -3.96 -3.97 -0.11
N ALA A 45 -4.73 -3.37 0.79
CA ALA A 45 -5.01 -1.93 0.77
C ALA A 45 -3.73 -1.08 0.93
N LEU A 46 -2.79 -1.53 1.77
CA LEU A 46 -1.48 -0.89 1.90
C LEU A 46 -0.63 -1.04 0.64
N ALA A 47 -0.67 -2.21 -0.02
CA ALA A 47 0.02 -2.43 -1.29
C ALA A 47 -0.47 -1.45 -2.36
N GLU A 48 -1.78 -1.27 -2.50
CA GLU A 48 -2.38 -0.32 -3.44
C GLU A 48 -2.01 1.13 -3.13
N LEU A 49 -2.03 1.53 -1.85
CA LEU A 49 -1.64 2.87 -1.43
C LEU A 49 -0.17 3.16 -1.75
N VAL A 50 0.72 2.24 -1.39
CA VAL A 50 2.17 2.38 -1.66
C VAL A 50 2.44 2.35 -3.17
N GLY A 51 1.72 1.53 -3.93
CA GLY A 51 1.79 1.51 -5.39
C GLY A 51 1.37 2.84 -6.02
N THR A 52 0.25 3.40 -5.56
CA THR A 52 -0.25 4.72 -6.01
C THR A 52 0.76 5.84 -5.68
N ALA A 53 1.38 5.79 -4.49
CA ALA A 53 2.43 6.73 -4.14
C ALA A 53 3.65 6.60 -5.05
N ALA A 54 4.01 5.37 -5.46
CA ALA A 54 5.10 5.15 -6.41
C ALA A 54 4.81 5.76 -7.78
N GLU A 55 3.58 5.64 -8.28
CA GLU A 55 3.14 6.29 -9.54
C GLU A 55 3.23 7.81 -9.46
N LEU A 56 2.76 8.39 -8.35
CA LEU A 56 2.85 9.84 -8.11
C LEU A 56 4.31 10.32 -8.14
N VAL A 57 5.21 9.59 -7.47
CA VAL A 57 6.64 9.91 -7.43
C VAL A 57 7.30 9.76 -8.81
N ASP A 58 6.87 8.79 -9.61
CA ASP A 58 7.35 8.60 -11.00
C ASP A 58 6.95 9.78 -11.91
N VAL A 59 5.71 10.25 -11.78
CA VAL A 59 5.24 11.46 -12.49
C VAL A 59 6.08 12.68 -12.08
N ILE A 60 6.36 12.85 -10.79
CA ILE A 60 7.20 13.94 -10.29
C ILE A 60 8.63 13.80 -10.84
N HIS A 61 9.21 12.59 -10.84
CA HIS A 61 10.53 12.31 -11.39
C HIS A 61 10.66 12.82 -12.84
N MET A 62 9.66 12.55 -13.68
CA MET A 62 9.66 12.96 -15.09
C MET A 62 9.59 14.48 -15.27
N ARG A 63 9.03 15.22 -14.31
CA ARG A 63 8.90 16.69 -14.35
C ARG A 63 10.09 17.43 -13.71
N MET A 64 11.04 16.71 -13.10
CA MET A 64 12.19 17.32 -12.42
C MET A 64 13.27 17.76 -13.40
N THR A 65 13.66 19.04 -13.31
CA THR A 65 14.72 19.63 -14.14
C THR A 65 16.13 19.49 -13.54
N ARG A 66 16.21 19.28 -12.22
CA ARG A 66 17.50 19.10 -11.51
C ARG A 66 17.89 17.61 -11.47
N PRO A 67 19.10 17.23 -11.94
CA PRO A 67 19.54 15.84 -11.96
C PRO A 67 19.51 15.13 -10.60
N VAL A 68 19.89 15.83 -9.53
CA VAL A 68 19.89 15.27 -8.17
C VAL A 68 18.48 14.91 -7.71
N GLY A 69 17.52 15.83 -7.89
CA GLY A 69 16.12 15.57 -7.55
C GLY A 69 15.54 14.44 -8.38
N ARG A 70 15.83 14.43 -9.69
CA ARG A 70 15.43 13.37 -10.60
C ARG A 70 15.92 12.00 -10.14
N ASN A 71 17.22 11.82 -9.85
CA ASN A 71 17.74 10.53 -9.40
C ASN A 71 17.14 10.08 -8.06
N THR A 72 16.97 10.99 -7.11
CA THR A 72 16.33 10.68 -5.82
C THR A 72 14.92 10.13 -6.00
N TYR A 73 14.09 10.79 -6.82
CA TYR A 73 12.72 10.31 -7.05
C TYR A 73 12.68 9.00 -7.85
N TYR A 74 13.61 8.78 -8.78
CA TYR A 74 13.72 7.49 -9.48
C TYR A 74 13.96 6.32 -8.52
N LEU A 75 14.95 6.48 -7.62
CA LEU A 75 15.26 5.47 -6.62
C LEU A 75 14.12 5.28 -5.62
N ALA A 76 13.45 6.36 -5.23
CA ALA A 76 12.27 6.31 -4.36
C ALA A 76 11.11 5.53 -5.02
N THR A 77 10.81 5.78 -6.30
CA THR A 77 9.81 5.01 -7.08
C THR A 77 10.14 3.53 -7.07
N GLY A 78 11.41 3.15 -7.33
CA GLY A 78 11.84 1.76 -7.33
C GLY A 78 11.59 1.07 -5.98
N ARG A 79 11.93 1.74 -4.87
CA ARG A 79 11.70 1.23 -3.51
C ARG A 79 10.21 1.08 -3.20
N LEU A 80 9.41 2.09 -3.48
CA LEU A 80 7.96 2.04 -3.25
C LEU A 80 7.29 0.92 -4.05
N ARG A 81 7.66 0.74 -5.32
CA ARG A 81 7.17 -0.38 -6.14
C ARG A 81 7.56 -1.73 -5.56
N HIS A 82 8.76 -1.85 -4.99
CA HIS A 82 9.19 -3.08 -4.34
C HIS A 82 8.36 -3.36 -3.08
N GLU A 83 8.17 -2.36 -2.21
CA GLU A 83 7.36 -2.52 -0.99
C GLU A 83 5.90 -2.84 -1.30
N ALA A 84 5.30 -2.20 -2.31
CA ALA A 84 3.95 -2.52 -2.76
C ALA A 84 3.82 -4.00 -3.16
N ARG A 85 4.83 -4.56 -3.86
CA ARG A 85 4.84 -5.99 -4.21
C ARG A 85 4.99 -6.87 -2.98
N ASN A 86 5.88 -6.53 -2.05
CA ASN A 86 6.07 -7.28 -0.82
C ASN A 86 4.78 -7.36 0.01
N LEU A 87 4.03 -6.24 0.10
CA LEU A 87 2.73 -6.18 0.77
C LEU A 87 1.68 -7.04 0.06
N ALA A 88 1.61 -6.96 -1.28
CA ALA A 88 0.69 -7.80 -2.06
C ALA A 88 1.04 -9.30 -1.95
N ASP A 89 2.33 -9.64 -1.90
CA ASP A 89 2.80 -11.00 -1.65
C ASP A 89 2.42 -11.49 -0.25
N GLY A 90 2.55 -10.62 0.76
CA GLY A 90 2.08 -10.88 2.12
C GLY A 90 0.59 -11.18 2.15
N ALA A 91 -0.23 -10.33 1.51
CA ALA A 91 -1.68 -10.51 1.42
C ALA A 91 -2.05 -11.86 0.80
N ARG A 92 -1.36 -12.27 -0.28
CA ARG A 92 -1.58 -13.56 -0.94
C ARG A 92 -1.22 -14.74 -0.04
N LYS A 93 -0.10 -14.67 0.69
CA LYS A 93 0.33 -15.75 1.60
C LYS A 93 -0.68 -15.94 2.73
N VAL A 94 -1.11 -14.84 3.36
CA VAL A 94 -2.12 -14.88 4.42
C VAL A 94 -3.44 -15.45 3.88
N ALA A 95 -3.88 -15.04 2.70
CA ALA A 95 -5.11 -15.56 2.10
C ALA A 95 -5.08 -17.08 1.82
N VAL A 96 -3.93 -17.62 1.39
CA VAL A 96 -3.74 -19.06 1.13
C VAL A 96 -3.82 -19.88 2.42
N GLU A 97 -3.37 -19.35 3.55
CA GLU A 97 -3.47 -20.03 4.85
C GLU A 97 -4.92 -20.15 5.36
N VAL A 98 -5.85 -19.38 4.79
CA VAL A 98 -7.28 -19.39 5.18
C VAL A 98 -8.13 -20.30 4.31
N GLU A 99 -7.64 -20.76 3.14
CA GLU A 99 -8.38 -21.71 2.31
C GLU A 99 -8.45 -23.08 3.02
N PRO A 100 -9.66 -23.66 3.23
CA PRO A 100 -9.77 -24.98 3.82
C PRO A 100 -9.17 -26.02 2.88
N GLU A 101 -8.35 -26.94 3.42
CA GLU A 101 -7.86 -28.11 2.70
C GLU A 101 -9.01 -28.75 1.89
N PRO A 102 -8.81 -29.11 0.62
CA PRO A 102 -9.83 -29.80 -0.15
C PRO A 102 -10.15 -31.10 0.60
N ALA A 103 -11.41 -31.25 1.02
CA ALA A 103 -11.90 -32.44 1.69
C ALA A 103 -11.45 -33.67 0.90
N GLY A 104 -10.48 -34.41 1.46
CA GLY A 104 -9.95 -35.62 0.84
C GLY A 104 -11.08 -36.58 0.50
N PRO A 105 -10.93 -37.42 -0.55
CA PRO A 105 -12.03 -38.23 -1.05
C PRO A 105 -12.61 -39.06 0.09
N ALA A 106 -13.91 -38.85 0.34
CA ALA A 106 -14.67 -39.59 1.33
C ALA A 106 -14.45 -41.09 1.10
N LYS A 107 -13.90 -41.79 2.09
CA LYS A 107 -13.83 -43.25 2.05
C LYS A 107 -15.26 -43.77 1.99
N ALA A 108 -15.64 -44.31 0.84
CA ALA A 108 -16.89 -45.03 0.65
C ALA A 108 -16.89 -46.32 1.51
N PRO A 109 -18.06 -46.74 2.02
CA PRO A 109 -18.21 -47.86 2.95
C PRO A 109 -17.85 -49.23 2.34
#